data_AF-A0A8D8KVR6-F1
#
_entry.id   AF-A0A8D8KVR6-F1
#
_cell.length_a   1.000
_cell.length_b   1.000
_cell.length_c   1.000
_cell.angle_alpha   90.00
_cell.angle_beta   90.00
_cell.angle_gamma   90.00
#
_symmetry.space_group_name_H-M   'P 1'
#
loop_
_entity.id
_entity.type
_entity.pdbx_description
1 polymer ?
#
loop_
_entity_poly.entity_id
_entity_poly.type
_entity_poly.pdbx_seq_one_letter_code
_entity_poly.pdbx_strand_id
1 'polypeptide(L)'
;LNEKRTAKDGGAAVGEGGATLPPNSIVKNHPLKRRQFQSLDEQQRPVLETGTPEKSAQSVAARSGSGKMDHLKQKQKLSKSNEILAQSTTEALLEMLKGHAGIKDCTDETVSHINGILSELYSRVKGAKGSWRGAVLGALYGLVEANSAKILLSVARVVLALNVTGSNLTGACKLVFKIARNENNDALFADSDVPELLVDGLGRASPADEPEACIYGYGAIRFLAGSGTSVSSQKVKPEAVSR
;
A
#
# COMPACT_ATOMS: atom_id res chain seq x y z
N LEU A 1 10.48 49.04 65.51
CA LEU A 1 10.18 50.49 65.46
C LEU A 1 9.80 50.85 64.02
N ASN A 2 8.61 51.45 63.88
CA ASN A 2 7.97 52.04 62.68
C ASN A 2 7.45 51.14 61.54
N GLU A 3 6.22 50.67 61.77
CA GLU A 3 5.01 50.86 60.95
C GLU A 3 5.05 51.92 59.84
N LYS A 4 4.57 51.56 58.63
CA LYS A 4 3.42 52.22 57.98
C LYS A 4 2.88 51.40 56.79
N ARG A 5 1.61 51.00 56.94
CA ARG A 5 0.69 50.52 55.90
C ARG A 5 0.27 51.68 55.00
N THR A 6 -0.08 51.39 53.75
CA THR A 6 -1.33 51.87 53.12
C THR A 6 -1.72 50.95 51.97
N ALA A 7 -2.97 50.49 52.04
CA ALA A 7 -3.70 49.70 51.05
C ALA A 7 -4.70 50.59 50.29
N LYS A 8 -5.08 50.17 49.07
CA LYS A 8 -6.41 50.37 48.44
C LYS A 8 -6.40 49.55 47.13
N ASP A 9 -7.13 48.44 46.99
CA ASP A 9 -8.59 48.32 46.79
C ASP A 9 -9.04 49.13 45.57
N GLY A 10 -9.73 48.64 44.53
CA GLY A 10 -10.46 47.41 44.23
C GLY A 10 -11.27 47.73 42.95
N GLY A 11 -11.67 46.73 42.16
CA GLY A 11 -12.58 47.00 41.03
C GLY A 11 -12.56 45.96 39.91
N ALA A 12 -13.55 45.07 39.93
CA ALA A 12 -13.88 44.14 38.84
C ALA A 12 -15.05 44.69 38.01
N ALA A 13 -14.98 44.54 36.67
CA ALA A 13 -16.11 44.30 35.74
C ALA A 13 -15.53 44.18 34.31
N VAL A 14 -15.46 42.98 33.71
CA VAL A 14 -16.38 42.44 32.67
C VAL A 14 -16.43 43.26 31.37
N GLY A 15 -16.00 42.65 30.25
CA GLY A 15 -16.41 43.07 28.91
C GLY A 15 -15.41 42.78 27.76
N GLU A 16 -15.69 41.71 27.02
CA GLU A 16 -15.55 41.59 25.55
C GLU A 16 -14.16 41.46 24.87
N GLY A 17 -13.93 40.25 24.33
CA GLY A 17 -13.74 40.02 22.89
C GLY A 17 -12.61 40.75 22.16
N GLY A 18 -11.48 40.06 21.96
CA GLY A 18 -10.46 40.49 21.00
C GLY A 18 -9.27 39.55 20.94
N ALA A 19 -9.43 38.40 20.30
CA ALA A 19 -8.33 37.48 20.02
C ALA A 19 -7.29 38.15 19.10
N THR A 20 -6.12 38.43 19.64
CA THR A 20 -4.95 38.88 18.89
C THR A 20 -4.23 37.65 18.32
N LEU A 21 -4.25 37.51 16.99
CA LEU A 21 -3.45 36.54 16.25
C LEU A 21 -2.01 37.06 16.07
N PRO A 22 -0.96 36.26 16.34
CA PRO A 22 0.38 36.50 15.83
C PRO A 22 0.58 35.81 14.47
N PRO A 23 1.65 36.16 13.73
CA PRO A 23 1.58 36.45 12.30
C PRO A 23 1.80 35.23 11.40
N ASN A 24 1.20 35.33 10.20
CA ASN A 24 1.43 34.46 9.06
C ASN A 24 2.91 34.18 8.81
N SER A 25 3.32 32.92 8.89
CA SER A 25 4.52 32.41 8.21
C SER A 25 4.10 31.45 7.10
N ILE A 26 4.53 31.81 5.91
CA ILE A 26 4.29 31.17 4.63
C ILE A 26 5.04 29.85 4.56
N VAL A 27 4.32 28.74 4.41
CA VAL A 27 4.76 27.59 3.59
C VAL A 27 3.54 27.06 2.83
N LYS A 28 3.16 27.78 1.77
CA LYS A 28 2.19 27.31 0.79
C LYS A 28 2.91 26.40 -0.20
N ASN A 29 2.70 25.08 -0.06
CA ASN A 29 2.57 24.07 -1.12
C ASN A 29 2.86 22.68 -0.53
N HIS A 30 1.83 22.03 -0.01
CA HIS A 30 1.88 20.60 0.33
C HIS A 30 0.91 19.83 -0.59
N PRO A 31 1.36 18.85 -1.38
CA PRO A 31 0.59 18.26 -2.47
C PRO A 31 -0.57 17.33 -2.05
N LEU A 32 -0.93 17.26 -0.77
CA LEU A 32 -1.95 16.32 -0.26
C LEU A 32 -3.25 16.96 0.26
N LYS A 33 -3.52 18.25 0.00
CA LYS A 33 -4.80 18.89 0.37
C LYS A 33 -5.51 19.53 -0.83
N ARG A 34 -5.97 18.72 -1.80
CA ARG A 34 -7.14 19.08 -2.63
C ARG A 34 -7.66 17.88 -3.43
N ARG A 35 -8.62 17.15 -2.85
CA ARG A 35 -9.77 16.68 -3.63
C ARG A 35 -10.95 16.42 -2.71
N GLN A 36 -11.77 17.44 -2.57
CA GLN A 36 -13.14 17.34 -2.05
C GLN A 36 -13.99 16.53 -3.06
N PHE A 37 -14.93 15.80 -2.49
CA PHE A 37 -15.99 15.02 -3.10
C PHE A 37 -16.68 15.73 -4.27
N GLN A 38 -16.90 14.99 -5.36
CA GLN A 38 -18.02 15.22 -6.27
C GLN A 38 -18.74 13.89 -6.51
N SER A 39 -20.01 13.89 -6.10
CA SER A 39 -21.05 12.92 -6.40
C SER A 39 -21.28 12.85 -7.89
N LEU A 40 -21.36 11.65 -8.46
CA LEU A 40 -21.92 11.43 -9.80
C LEU A 40 -22.80 10.17 -9.74
N ASP A 41 -24.11 10.42 -9.75
CA ASP A 41 -25.12 9.48 -10.22
C ASP A 41 -24.88 9.21 -11.70
N GLU A 42 -24.66 7.96 -12.09
CA GLU A 42 -24.80 7.53 -13.49
C GLU A 42 -25.54 6.19 -13.49
N GLN A 43 -26.81 6.29 -13.89
CA GLN A 43 -27.79 5.22 -13.87
C GLN A 43 -27.83 4.60 -15.27
N GLN A 44 -27.15 3.48 -15.49
CA GLN A 44 -27.31 2.69 -16.71
C GLN A 44 -27.35 1.19 -16.41
N ARG A 45 -28.57 0.63 -16.50
CA ARG A 45 -28.81 -0.82 -16.55
C ARG A 45 -28.46 -1.36 -17.94
N PRO A 46 -28.13 -2.65 -18.08
CA PRO A 46 -28.49 -3.41 -19.27
C PRO A 46 -29.54 -4.48 -18.96
N VAL A 47 -30.43 -4.63 -19.92
CA VAL A 47 -31.57 -5.57 -19.99
C VAL A 47 -31.09 -6.90 -20.59
N LEU A 48 -31.74 -7.98 -20.18
CA LEU A 48 -31.51 -9.38 -20.55
C LEU A 48 -32.27 -9.78 -21.83
N GLU A 49 -31.90 -10.95 -22.39
CA GLU A 49 -32.56 -11.78 -23.43
C GLU A 49 -32.21 -11.48 -24.90
N THR A 50 -32.08 -12.43 -25.86
CA THR A 50 -32.04 -13.91 -25.96
C THR A 50 -31.66 -14.22 -27.43
N GLY A 51 -31.03 -15.36 -27.74
CA GLY A 51 -31.03 -15.92 -29.11
C GLY A 51 -29.79 -16.72 -29.54
N THR A 52 -29.88 -18.05 -29.47
CA THR A 52 -29.03 -19.07 -30.14
C THR A 52 -29.53 -19.38 -31.57
N PRO A 53 -28.94 -20.30 -32.37
CA PRO A 53 -27.53 -20.70 -32.60
C PRO A 53 -27.19 -20.79 -34.13
N GLU A 54 -25.92 -21.07 -34.50
CA GLU A 54 -25.52 -22.17 -35.41
C GLU A 54 -24.08 -22.07 -36.00
N LYS A 55 -23.47 -23.26 -36.13
CA LYS A 55 -22.49 -23.76 -37.12
C LYS A 55 -20.98 -23.46 -36.99
N SER A 56 -20.30 -24.51 -36.50
CA SER A 56 -19.23 -25.27 -37.18
C SER A 56 -17.91 -24.57 -37.54
N ALA A 57 -16.83 -24.87 -36.81
CA ALA A 57 -15.51 -25.08 -37.39
C ALA A 57 -14.55 -25.83 -36.44
N GLN A 58 -14.20 -27.04 -36.86
CA GLN A 58 -12.85 -27.64 -36.88
C GLN A 58 -11.99 -27.62 -35.61
N SER A 59 -11.80 -28.85 -35.13
CA SER A 59 -10.67 -29.33 -34.34
C SER A 59 -9.31 -28.90 -34.91
N VAL A 60 -8.53 -28.16 -34.13
CA VAL A 60 -7.08 -28.07 -34.27
C VAL A 60 -6.43 -28.61 -33.00
N ALA A 61 -5.99 -29.87 -33.10
CA ALA A 61 -5.04 -30.44 -32.17
C ALA A 61 -3.65 -29.80 -32.38
N ALA A 62 -2.89 -29.76 -31.28
CA ALA A 62 -1.44 -29.62 -31.23
C ALA A 62 -0.81 -28.25 -31.52
N ARG A 63 -0.65 -27.43 -30.46
CA ARG A 63 0.55 -26.59 -30.25
C ARG A 63 0.81 -26.38 -28.75
N SER A 64 1.22 -27.43 -28.05
CA SER A 64 1.74 -27.33 -26.68
C SER A 64 3.22 -27.74 -26.69
N GLY A 65 4.10 -26.78 -26.93
CA GLY A 65 5.55 -27.03 -26.97
C GLY A 65 6.44 -25.80 -26.79
N SER A 66 5.98 -24.60 -27.17
CA SER A 66 6.81 -23.38 -27.09
C SER A 66 6.90 -22.79 -25.67
N GLY A 67 5.76 -22.63 -24.99
CA GLY A 67 5.70 -21.87 -23.72
C GLY A 67 6.52 -22.45 -22.56
N LYS A 68 6.83 -23.75 -22.58
CA LYS A 68 7.61 -24.41 -21.51
C LYS A 68 9.09 -24.01 -21.55
N MET A 69 9.64 -23.80 -22.75
CA MET A 69 11.05 -23.41 -22.93
C MET A 69 11.26 -21.92 -22.63
N ASP A 70 10.27 -21.09 -22.97
CA ASP A 70 10.28 -19.65 -22.69
C ASP A 70 10.17 -19.37 -21.18
N HIS A 71 9.27 -20.08 -20.48
CA HIS A 71 9.17 -19.99 -19.02
C HIS A 71 10.46 -20.41 -18.29
N LEU A 72 11.16 -21.44 -18.77
CA LEU A 72 12.39 -21.91 -18.13
C LEU A 72 13.54 -20.91 -18.30
N LYS A 73 13.67 -20.31 -19.49
CA LYS A 73 14.62 -19.22 -19.76
C LYS A 73 14.31 -17.98 -18.94
N GLN A 74 13.03 -17.61 -18.83
CA GLN A 74 12.61 -16.47 -18.02
C GLN A 74 12.87 -16.71 -16.52
N LYS A 75 12.62 -17.92 -16.02
CA LYS A 75 12.94 -18.31 -14.64
C LYS A 75 14.44 -18.25 -14.37
N GLN A 76 15.29 -18.70 -15.30
CA GLN A 76 16.74 -18.57 -15.18
C GLN A 76 17.21 -17.12 -15.19
N LYS A 77 16.62 -16.26 -16.03
CA LYS A 77 16.95 -14.82 -16.08
C LYS A 77 16.58 -14.13 -14.76
N LEU A 78 15.39 -14.40 -14.23
CA LEU A 78 14.94 -13.88 -12.94
C LEU A 78 15.83 -14.35 -11.79
N SER A 79 16.24 -15.63 -11.78
CA SER A 79 17.15 -16.17 -10.77
C SER A 79 18.49 -15.44 -10.76
N LYS A 80 19.10 -15.23 -11.93
CA LYS A 80 20.36 -14.49 -12.06
C LYS A 80 20.22 -13.04 -11.61
N SER A 81 19.11 -12.37 -11.98
CA SER A 81 18.83 -11.01 -11.52
C SER A 81 18.70 -10.92 -10.00
N ASN A 82 18.03 -11.90 -9.38
CA ASN A 82 17.88 -11.95 -7.92
C ASN A 82 19.22 -12.21 -7.20
N GLU A 83 20.09 -13.06 -7.74
CA GLU A 83 21.44 -13.27 -7.20
C GLU A 83 22.28 -11.99 -7.19
N ILE A 84 22.20 -11.18 -8.26
CA ILE A 84 22.89 -9.88 -8.34
C ILE A 84 22.38 -8.91 -7.28
N LEU A 85 21.05 -8.88 -7.06
CA LEU A 85 20.44 -8.03 -6.04
C LEU A 85 20.87 -8.46 -4.63
N ALA A 86 20.95 -9.76 -4.36
CA ALA A 86 21.41 -10.29 -3.07
C ALA A 86 22.86 -9.89 -2.75
N GLN A 87 23.73 -9.81 -3.77
CA GLN A 87 25.13 -9.38 -3.61
C GLN A 87 25.31 -7.86 -3.51
N SER A 88 24.27 -7.07 -3.83
CA SER A 88 24.34 -5.61 -3.80
C SER A 88 24.34 -5.07 -2.37
N THR A 89 25.00 -3.93 -2.11
CA THR A 89 24.90 -3.26 -0.80
C THR A 89 23.53 -2.60 -0.62
N THR A 90 23.16 -2.28 0.62
CA THR A 90 21.87 -1.62 0.89
C THR A 90 21.81 -0.26 0.21
N GLU A 91 22.92 0.48 0.21
CA GLU A 91 23.07 1.76 -0.46
C GLU A 91 22.88 1.62 -1.97
N ALA A 92 23.42 0.56 -2.59
CA ALA A 92 23.22 0.29 -4.01
C ALA A 92 21.75 -0.03 -4.34
N LEU A 93 21.07 -0.82 -3.50
CA LEU A 93 19.63 -1.09 -3.65
C LEU A 93 18.82 0.20 -3.58
N LEU A 94 19.13 1.08 -2.63
CA LEU A 94 18.46 2.37 -2.48
C LEU A 94 18.70 3.27 -3.68
N GLU A 95 19.90 3.29 -4.24
CA GLU A 95 20.21 4.08 -5.44
C GLU A 95 19.48 3.56 -6.67
N MET A 96 19.39 2.23 -6.84
CA MET A 96 18.58 1.61 -7.88
C MET A 96 17.09 1.99 -7.76
N LEU A 97 16.52 2.02 -6.54
CA LEU A 97 15.13 2.46 -6.34
C LEU A 97 14.93 3.94 -6.69
N LYS A 98 15.87 4.82 -6.32
CA LYS A 98 15.78 6.25 -6.65
C LYS A 98 15.80 6.49 -8.15
N GLY A 99 16.50 5.65 -8.92
CA GLY A 99 16.47 5.68 -10.39
C GLY A 99 15.08 5.48 -10.99
N HIS A 100 14.13 4.94 -10.21
CA HIS A 100 12.73 4.76 -10.61
C HIS A 100 11.76 5.77 -9.95
N ALA A 101 12.28 6.83 -9.32
CA ALA A 101 11.42 7.83 -8.69
C ALA A 101 10.52 8.55 -9.71
N GLY A 102 9.24 8.74 -9.36
CA GLY A 102 8.23 9.38 -10.21
C GLY A 102 7.68 8.49 -11.32
N ILE A 103 8.02 7.19 -11.34
CA ILE A 103 7.47 6.25 -12.31
C ILE A 103 5.95 6.09 -12.10
N LYS A 104 5.18 6.17 -13.19
CA LYS A 104 3.72 5.95 -13.17
C LYS A 104 3.38 4.64 -13.84
N ASP A 105 3.68 4.55 -15.14
CA ASP A 105 3.45 3.36 -15.94
C ASP A 105 4.73 2.55 -16.10
N CYS A 106 4.63 1.23 -15.94
CA CYS A 106 5.76 0.32 -15.89
C CYS A 106 5.50 -0.86 -16.82
N THR A 107 6.54 -1.35 -17.50
CA THR A 107 6.49 -2.66 -18.16
C THR A 107 6.57 -3.78 -17.11
N ASP A 108 6.18 -5.00 -17.47
CA ASP A 108 6.26 -6.16 -16.58
C ASP A 108 7.70 -6.44 -16.12
N GLU A 109 8.70 -6.19 -16.97
CA GLU A 109 10.11 -6.32 -16.59
C GLU A 109 10.50 -5.29 -15.54
N THR A 110 10.04 -4.04 -15.68
CA THR A 110 10.31 -2.96 -14.73
C THR A 110 9.64 -3.25 -13.39
N VAL A 111 8.38 -3.70 -13.42
CA VAL A 111 7.67 -4.16 -12.22
C VAL A 111 8.43 -5.29 -11.55
N SER A 112 8.89 -6.29 -12.31
CA SER A 112 9.64 -7.42 -11.75
C SER A 112 10.96 -6.99 -11.14
N HIS A 113 11.68 -6.05 -11.77
CA HIS A 113 12.96 -5.55 -11.27
C HIS A 113 12.80 -4.77 -9.96
N ILE A 114 11.86 -3.80 -9.93
CA ILE A 114 11.58 -3.00 -8.74
C ILE A 114 11.13 -3.91 -7.57
N ASN A 115 10.26 -4.88 -7.84
CA ASN A 115 9.82 -5.82 -6.80
C ASN A 115 10.95 -6.73 -6.30
N GLY A 116 11.91 -7.10 -7.16
CA GLY A 116 13.11 -7.81 -6.74
C GLY A 116 13.93 -6.98 -5.75
N ILE A 117 14.17 -5.70 -6.07
CA ILE A 117 14.90 -4.78 -5.19
C ILE A 117 14.17 -4.59 -3.85
N LEU A 118 12.85 -4.38 -3.89
CA LEU A 118 12.03 -4.21 -2.67
C LEU A 118 12.00 -5.47 -1.81
N SER A 119 12.00 -6.67 -2.42
CA SER A 119 12.03 -7.95 -1.69
C SER A 119 13.36 -8.16 -0.97
N GLU A 120 14.47 -7.81 -1.61
CA GLU A 120 15.79 -7.84 -0.99
C GLU A 120 15.88 -6.80 0.13
N LEU A 121 15.39 -5.57 -0.12
CA LEU A 121 15.38 -4.51 0.89
C LEU A 121 14.52 -4.89 2.10
N TYR A 122 13.34 -5.48 1.88
CA TYR A 122 12.47 -6.00 2.93
C TYR A 122 13.21 -6.97 3.85
N SER A 123 13.93 -7.93 3.28
CA SER A 123 14.69 -8.95 4.01
C SER A 123 15.77 -8.34 4.90
N ARG A 124 16.34 -7.20 4.52
CA ARG A 124 17.37 -6.48 5.29
C ARG A 124 16.80 -5.60 6.39
N VAL A 125 15.62 -5.02 6.17
CA VAL A 125 15.05 -4.04 7.10
C VAL A 125 14.06 -4.64 8.11
N LYS A 126 13.48 -5.81 7.82
CA LYS A 126 12.56 -6.50 8.75
C LYS A 126 13.28 -6.76 10.08
N GLY A 127 12.77 -6.16 11.15
CA GLY A 127 13.35 -6.29 12.50
C GLY A 127 14.59 -5.44 12.77
N ALA A 128 15.09 -4.67 11.79
CA ALA A 128 16.29 -3.86 11.98
C ALA A 128 16.00 -2.59 12.80
N LYS A 129 16.82 -2.30 13.81
CA LYS A 129 16.85 -1.03 14.55
C LYS A 129 18.09 -0.24 14.13
N GLY A 130 18.04 0.42 12.96
CA GLY A 130 19.19 1.10 12.38
C GLY A 130 18.88 2.46 11.76
N SER A 131 19.96 3.20 11.45
CA SER A 131 19.98 4.56 10.88
C SER A 131 19.44 4.65 9.44
N TRP A 132 19.24 3.53 8.75
CA TRP A 132 18.78 3.50 7.36
C TRP A 132 17.31 3.86 7.16
N ARG A 133 16.50 3.93 8.23
CA ARG A 133 15.05 4.21 8.14
C ARG A 133 14.74 5.43 7.26
N GLY A 134 15.43 6.54 7.49
CA GLY A 134 15.21 7.77 6.72
C GLY A 134 15.56 7.60 5.24
N ALA A 135 16.69 6.98 4.95
CA ALA A 135 17.14 6.73 3.57
C ALA A 135 16.20 5.77 2.81
N VAL A 136 15.73 4.73 3.49
CA VAL A 136 14.75 3.77 2.95
C VAL A 136 13.45 4.49 2.63
N LEU A 137 12.86 5.22 3.60
CA LEU A 137 11.62 5.95 3.39
C LEU A 137 11.74 6.97 2.25
N GLY A 138 12.86 7.70 2.18
CA GLY A 138 13.13 8.64 1.10
C GLY A 138 13.11 8.00 -0.28
N ALA A 139 13.73 6.82 -0.44
CA ALA A 139 13.70 6.08 -1.71
C ALA A 139 12.29 5.56 -2.02
N LEU A 140 11.58 5.02 -1.03
CA LEU A 140 10.23 4.47 -1.19
C LEU A 140 9.21 5.53 -1.60
N TYR A 141 9.34 6.78 -1.14
CA TYR A 141 8.45 7.87 -1.55
C TYR A 141 8.55 8.19 -3.04
N GLY A 142 9.67 7.89 -3.69
CA GLY A 142 9.78 8.01 -5.14
C GLY A 142 8.83 7.07 -5.90
N LEU A 143 8.36 5.99 -5.29
CA LEU A 143 7.63 4.92 -5.96
C LEU A 143 6.11 4.96 -5.71
N VAL A 144 5.62 5.86 -4.85
CA VAL A 144 4.19 5.89 -4.46
C VAL A 144 3.26 6.35 -5.59
N GLU A 145 3.82 6.96 -6.64
CA GLU A 145 3.08 7.37 -7.84
C GLU A 145 2.91 6.24 -8.87
N ALA A 146 3.50 5.06 -8.63
CA ALA A 146 3.35 3.93 -9.53
C ALA A 146 1.89 3.47 -9.64
N ASN A 147 1.46 3.11 -10.85
CA ASN A 147 0.16 2.53 -11.12
C ASN A 147 0.13 1.01 -10.85
N SER A 148 1.29 0.38 -10.70
CA SER A 148 1.41 -1.05 -10.40
C SER A 148 1.04 -1.36 -8.95
N ALA A 149 -0.08 -2.07 -8.74
CA ALA A 149 -0.51 -2.55 -7.43
C ALA A 149 0.57 -3.37 -6.72
N LYS A 150 1.32 -4.17 -7.47
CA LYS A 150 2.42 -5.00 -6.95
C LYS A 150 3.56 -4.17 -6.38
N ILE A 151 3.97 -3.10 -7.08
CA ILE A 151 4.99 -2.16 -6.55
C ILE A 151 4.45 -1.47 -5.29
N LEU A 152 3.23 -0.93 -5.34
CA LEU A 152 2.66 -0.21 -4.19
C LEU A 152 2.50 -1.11 -2.97
N LEU A 153 2.15 -2.39 -3.16
CA LEU A 153 2.04 -3.36 -2.08
C LEU A 153 3.40 -3.65 -1.47
N SER A 154 4.42 -3.89 -2.30
CA SER A 154 5.80 -4.09 -1.84
C SER A 154 6.35 -2.86 -1.11
N VAL A 155 6.04 -1.64 -1.57
CA VAL A 155 6.39 -0.40 -0.86
C VAL A 155 5.73 -0.38 0.52
N ALA A 156 4.41 -0.61 0.61
CA ALA A 156 3.70 -0.65 1.87
C ALA A 156 4.28 -1.72 2.83
N ARG A 157 4.61 -2.90 2.30
CA ARG A 157 5.27 -3.98 3.03
C ARG A 157 6.57 -3.53 3.69
N VAL A 158 7.47 -2.89 2.94
CA VAL A 158 8.74 -2.37 3.48
C VAL A 158 8.49 -1.28 4.53
N VAL A 159 7.57 -0.35 4.27
CA VAL A 159 7.25 0.73 5.23
C VAL A 159 6.73 0.18 6.54
N LEU A 160 5.80 -0.78 6.51
CA LEU A 160 5.24 -1.37 7.73
C LEU A 160 6.30 -2.14 8.53
N ALA A 161 7.19 -2.87 7.84
CA ALA A 161 8.30 -3.62 8.46
C ALA A 161 9.29 -2.76 9.25
N LEU A 162 9.35 -1.45 8.95
CA LEU A 162 10.19 -0.50 9.67
C LEU A 162 9.59 -0.06 11.01
N ASN A 163 8.38 -0.52 11.37
CA ASN A 163 7.61 -0.12 12.54
C ASN A 163 7.41 1.41 12.61
N VAL A 164 7.02 2.01 11.49
CA VAL A 164 6.74 3.45 11.41
C VAL A 164 5.50 3.86 12.23
N THR A 165 5.39 5.16 12.47
CA THR A 165 4.24 5.84 13.09
C THR A 165 3.93 7.13 12.33
N GLY A 166 2.84 7.81 12.67
CA GLY A 166 2.44 9.13 12.18
C GLY A 166 2.11 9.14 10.68
N SER A 167 2.63 10.13 9.98
CA SER A 167 2.41 10.33 8.54
C SER A 167 2.87 9.13 7.70
N ASN A 168 3.92 8.44 8.14
CA ASN A 168 4.48 7.30 7.42
C ASN A 168 3.55 6.08 7.52
N LEU A 169 3.02 5.82 8.73
CA LEU A 169 2.02 4.78 8.93
C LEU A 169 0.74 5.09 8.15
N THR A 170 0.29 6.36 8.20
CA THR A 170 -0.87 6.82 7.42
C THR A 170 -0.66 6.59 5.92
N GLY A 171 0.53 6.88 5.40
CA GLY A 171 0.90 6.63 4.00
C GLY A 171 0.82 5.14 3.63
N ALA A 172 1.37 4.27 4.47
CA ALA A 172 1.27 2.82 4.28
C ALA A 172 -0.19 2.34 4.30
N CYS A 173 -0.99 2.76 5.28
CA CYS A 173 -2.42 2.42 5.36
C CYS A 173 -3.19 2.88 4.11
N LYS A 174 -2.89 4.08 3.59
CA LYS A 174 -3.51 4.59 2.34
C LYS A 174 -3.15 3.73 1.12
N LEU A 175 -1.89 3.28 1.02
CA LEU A 175 -1.47 2.38 -0.06
C LEU A 175 -2.19 1.04 0.04
N VAL A 176 -2.19 0.41 1.23
CA VAL A 176 -2.85 -0.88 1.43
C VAL A 176 -4.34 -0.77 1.14
N PHE A 177 -5.02 0.26 1.63
CA PHE A 177 -6.43 0.54 1.32
C PHE A 177 -6.68 0.70 -0.19
N LYS A 178 -5.85 1.50 -0.88
CA LYS A 178 -5.96 1.74 -2.32
C LYS A 178 -5.92 0.43 -3.12
N ILE A 179 -5.10 -0.52 -2.68
CA ILE A 179 -4.90 -1.80 -3.35
C ILE A 179 -6.01 -2.79 -2.97
N ALA A 180 -6.30 -2.93 -1.66
CA ALA A 180 -7.25 -3.89 -1.10
C ALA A 180 -8.69 -3.67 -1.53
N ARG A 181 -9.10 -2.43 -1.82
CA ARG A 181 -10.46 -2.13 -2.28
C ARG A 181 -10.80 -2.64 -3.69
N ASN A 182 -9.85 -3.27 -4.39
CA ASN A 182 -10.04 -3.86 -5.71
C ASN A 182 -9.78 -5.36 -5.63
N GLU A 183 -10.82 -6.17 -5.77
CA GLU A 183 -10.80 -7.62 -5.61
C GLU A 183 -9.84 -8.34 -6.57
N ASN A 184 -9.53 -7.72 -7.73
CA ASN A 184 -8.52 -8.26 -8.66
C ASN A 184 -7.11 -8.31 -8.05
N ASN A 185 -6.88 -7.63 -6.92
CA ASN A 185 -5.62 -7.63 -6.20
C ASN A 185 -5.58 -8.62 -5.04
N ASP A 186 -6.64 -9.37 -4.76
CA ASP A 186 -6.73 -10.24 -3.57
C ASP A 186 -5.60 -11.28 -3.52
N ALA A 187 -5.24 -11.84 -4.68
CA ALA A 187 -4.12 -12.76 -4.81
C ALA A 187 -2.77 -12.15 -4.38
N LEU A 188 -2.58 -10.82 -4.54
CA LEU A 188 -1.35 -10.15 -4.09
C LEU A 188 -1.22 -10.17 -2.57
N PHE A 189 -2.35 -10.12 -1.85
CA PHE A 189 -2.36 -10.16 -0.38
C PHE A 189 -2.16 -11.57 0.16
N ALA A 190 -2.76 -12.57 -0.51
CA ALA A 190 -2.60 -13.98 -0.13
C ALA A 190 -1.14 -14.45 -0.14
N ASP A 191 -0.33 -13.91 -1.05
CA ASP A 191 1.10 -14.23 -1.19
C ASP A 191 2.03 -13.31 -0.36
N SER A 192 1.49 -12.50 0.56
CA SER A 192 2.24 -11.48 1.31
C SER A 192 1.95 -11.53 2.80
N ASP A 193 2.91 -11.05 3.61
CA ASP A 193 2.72 -10.82 5.05
C ASP A 193 2.25 -9.37 5.35
N VAL A 194 1.70 -8.67 4.35
CA VAL A 194 1.19 -7.29 4.52
C VAL A 194 -0.01 -7.22 5.46
N PRO A 195 -1.00 -8.13 5.43
CA PRO A 195 -2.11 -8.11 6.38
C PRO A 195 -1.65 -8.18 7.84
N GLU A 196 -0.70 -9.06 8.15
CA GLU A 196 -0.12 -9.21 9.49
C GLU A 196 0.63 -7.94 9.91
N LEU A 197 1.49 -7.41 9.02
CA LEU A 197 2.22 -6.16 9.27
C LEU A 197 1.28 -4.96 9.45
N LEU A 198 0.15 -4.94 8.75
CA LEU A 198 -0.87 -3.90 8.90
C LEU A 198 -1.53 -3.97 10.28
N VAL A 199 -1.91 -5.16 10.73
CA VAL A 199 -2.51 -5.37 12.06
C VAL A 199 -1.51 -4.99 13.16
N ASP A 200 -0.24 -5.38 13.04
CA ASP A 200 0.83 -4.98 13.97
C ASP A 200 1.06 -3.46 13.97
N GLY A 201 0.93 -2.83 12.80
CA GLY A 201 0.98 -1.37 12.66
C GLY A 201 -0.15 -0.67 13.39
N LEU A 202 -1.38 -1.15 13.19
CA LEU A 202 -2.58 -0.58 13.80
C LEU A 202 -2.69 -0.86 15.29
N GLY A 203 -2.15 -1.98 15.78
CA GLY A 203 -2.10 -2.29 17.21
C GLY A 203 -1.27 -1.29 18.02
N ARG A 204 -0.41 -0.51 17.36
CA ARG A 204 0.38 0.58 17.95
C ARG A 204 -0.23 1.97 17.71
N ALA A 205 -1.21 2.08 16.82
CA ALA A 205 -1.85 3.34 16.47
C ALA A 205 -3.05 3.61 17.37
N SER A 206 -3.19 4.86 17.80
CA SER A 206 -4.34 5.33 18.59
C SER A 206 -5.33 6.05 17.67
N PRO A 207 -6.63 5.74 17.69
CA PRO A 207 -7.63 6.53 16.95
C PRO A 207 -7.70 7.99 17.38
N ALA A 208 -7.26 8.33 18.59
CA ALA A 208 -7.22 9.71 19.07
C ALA A 208 -6.04 10.49 18.48
N ASP A 209 -4.89 9.84 18.32
CA ASP A 209 -3.64 10.48 17.89
C ASP A 209 -3.38 10.34 16.38
N GLU A 210 -3.76 9.21 15.81
CA GLU A 210 -3.53 8.82 14.41
C GLU A 210 -4.84 8.41 13.70
N PRO A 211 -5.87 9.28 13.67
CA PRO A 211 -7.19 8.93 13.15
C PRO A 211 -7.16 8.54 11.67
N GLU A 212 -6.36 9.22 10.84
CA GLU A 212 -6.25 8.88 9.42
C GLU A 212 -5.68 7.48 9.19
N ALA A 213 -4.59 7.11 9.90
CA ALA A 213 -4.01 5.77 9.80
C ALA A 213 -5.05 4.70 10.16
N CYS A 214 -5.82 4.93 11.22
CA CYS A 214 -6.89 4.03 11.67
C CYS A 214 -8.00 3.90 10.62
N ILE A 215 -8.49 5.01 10.07
CA ILE A 215 -9.57 5.00 9.06
C ILE A 215 -9.17 4.17 7.83
N TYR A 216 -8.00 4.46 7.26
CA TYR A 216 -7.55 3.73 6.06
C TYR A 216 -7.17 2.28 6.39
N GLY A 217 -6.54 2.03 7.53
CA GLY A 217 -6.14 0.70 7.96
C GLY A 217 -7.33 -0.22 8.23
N TYR A 218 -8.29 0.21 9.03
CA TYR A 218 -9.53 -0.56 9.27
C TYR A 218 -10.36 -0.72 7.99
N GLY A 219 -10.40 0.31 7.15
CA GLY A 219 -11.03 0.21 5.83
C GLY A 219 -10.39 -0.86 4.97
N ALA A 220 -9.06 -1.00 4.99
CA ALA A 220 -8.36 -2.05 4.26
C ALA A 220 -8.65 -3.44 4.83
N ILE A 221 -8.62 -3.59 6.15
CA ILE A 221 -8.97 -4.85 6.85
C ILE A 221 -10.37 -5.32 6.43
N ARG A 222 -11.35 -4.40 6.32
CA ARG A 222 -12.70 -4.76 5.87
C ARG A 222 -12.72 -5.45 4.51
N PHE A 223 -11.94 -4.95 3.55
CA PHE A 223 -11.86 -5.57 2.23
C PHE A 223 -11.13 -6.92 2.29
N LEU A 224 -9.97 -6.96 2.96
CA LEU A 224 -9.17 -8.19 3.09
C LEU A 224 -9.90 -9.33 3.80
N ALA A 225 -10.74 -9.01 4.80
CA ALA A 225 -11.54 -10.01 5.51
C ALA A 225 -12.66 -10.62 4.62
N GLY A 226 -13.11 -9.91 3.59
CA GLY A 226 -14.11 -10.40 2.64
C GLY A 226 -13.53 -11.29 1.53
N SER A 227 -12.23 -11.17 1.25
CA SER A 227 -11.54 -11.90 0.17
C SER A 227 -11.42 -13.41 0.43
N GLY A 228 -11.61 -13.88 1.67
CA GLY A 228 -11.44 -15.29 2.06
C GLY A 228 -12.65 -16.21 1.80
N THR A 229 -13.81 -15.67 1.41
CA THR A 229 -15.05 -16.48 1.30
C THR A 229 -15.26 -17.15 -0.06
N SER A 230 -14.35 -16.99 -1.02
CA SER A 230 -14.43 -17.61 -2.36
C SER A 230 -13.61 -18.91 -2.48
N VAL A 231 -13.16 -19.51 -1.37
CA VAL A 231 -12.64 -20.89 -1.37
C VAL A 231 -13.79 -21.87 -1.17
N SER A 232 -14.75 -21.88 -2.09
CA SER A 232 -15.83 -22.88 -2.12
C SER A 232 -15.36 -24.14 -2.87
N SER A 233 -14.90 -25.13 -2.10
CA SER A 233 -15.19 -26.56 -2.23
C SER A 233 -15.22 -27.18 -3.64
N GLN A 234 -14.06 -27.61 -4.16
CA GLN A 234 -14.03 -28.77 -5.07
C GLN A 234 -14.09 -30.05 -4.23
N LYS A 235 -15.32 -30.51 -3.98
CA LYS A 235 -15.62 -31.82 -3.40
C LYS A 235 -15.16 -32.91 -4.39
N VAL A 236 -14.10 -33.63 -4.01
CA VAL A 236 -13.59 -34.81 -4.71
C VAL A 236 -14.73 -35.81 -4.93
N LYS A 237 -14.99 -36.15 -6.20
CA LYS A 237 -15.94 -37.20 -6.60
C LYS A 237 -15.27 -38.56 -6.33
N PRO A 238 -15.89 -39.49 -5.58
CA PRO A 238 -15.30 -40.80 -5.37
C PRO A 238 -15.39 -41.61 -6.66
N GLU A 239 -14.25 -42.10 -7.12
CA GLU A 239 -14.13 -43.03 -8.25
C GLU A 239 -14.69 -44.40 -7.85
N ALA A 240 -15.55 -44.95 -8.71
CA ALA A 240 -16.15 -46.26 -8.53
C ALA A 240 -15.12 -47.37 -8.76
N VAL A 241 -14.89 -48.19 -7.74
CA VAL A 241 -14.15 -49.45 -7.90
C VAL A 241 -15.11 -50.49 -8.49
N SER A 242 -14.92 -50.82 -9.78
CA SER A 242 -15.53 -52.02 -10.38
C SER A 242 -14.77 -53.27 -9.95
N ARG A 243 -15.52 -54.29 -9.53
CA ARG A 243 -15.09 -55.70 -9.51
C ARG A 243 -15.71 -56.42 -10.69
#